data_AF-A0AAW4BW39-F1
#
_entry.id   AF-A0AAW4BW39-F1
#
_cell.length_a   1.000
_cell.length_b   1.000
_cell.length_c   1.000
_cell.angle_alpha   90.00
_cell.angle_beta   90.00
_cell.angle_gamma   90.00
#
_symmetry.space_group_name_H-M   'P 1'
#
loop_
_entity.id
_entity.type
_entity.pdbx_description
1 polymer ?
#
loop_
_entity_poly.entity_id
_entity_poly.type
_entity_poly.pdbx_seq_one_letter_code
_entity_poly.pdbx_strand_id
1 'polypeptide(L)'
;MKIRLPLLALALGVSSPLVHAQMLQPGLWELTTSNMQVDGKPLPDMEFMLGQLKNLPPEQRAMMEGVLAKQGVTVGAKGVRSCLTPEQVATNDIPLQDPKSGCTQKITDRTGNVWKFQFSCPKAQGSGQATFLSDREFTTQVNGTFNASGVQQQGSMNTRAVWLGNDCGSVKPRS
;
A
#
# COMPACT_ATOMS: atom_id res chain seq x y z
N MET A 1 -56.41 6.74 50.03
CA MET A 1 -56.32 6.70 48.55
C MET A 1 -54.97 7.30 48.18
N LYS A 2 -53.97 6.47 47.86
CA LYS A 2 -53.61 6.00 46.51
C LYS A 2 -53.15 7.15 45.60
N ILE A 3 -51.84 7.28 45.34
CA ILE A 3 -51.14 6.75 44.14
C ILE A 3 -49.64 7.08 44.26
N ARG A 4 -48.81 6.03 44.18
CA ARG A 4 -47.36 6.10 43.97
C ARG A 4 -47.11 6.24 42.47
N LEU A 5 -46.23 7.14 42.04
CA LEU A 5 -45.70 7.16 40.67
C LEU A 5 -44.20 6.88 40.72
N PRO A 6 -43.69 5.81 40.06
CA PRO A 6 -42.27 5.53 40.03
C PRO A 6 -41.60 6.41 38.98
N LEU A 7 -40.55 7.13 39.38
CA LEU A 7 -39.69 7.87 38.47
C LEU A 7 -38.80 6.87 37.72
N LEU A 8 -39.15 6.59 36.46
CA LEU A 8 -38.39 5.71 35.58
C LEU A 8 -37.14 6.47 35.09
N ALA A 9 -35.98 6.17 35.66
CA ALA A 9 -34.70 6.70 35.20
C ALA A 9 -34.31 6.00 33.88
N LEU A 10 -34.48 6.71 32.76
CA LEU A 10 -34.05 6.27 31.44
C LEU A 10 -32.53 6.47 31.32
N ALA A 11 -31.76 5.44 31.66
CA ALA A 11 -30.32 5.42 31.41
C ALA A 11 -30.07 5.26 29.90
N LEU A 12 -29.88 6.38 29.19
CA LEU A 12 -29.31 6.37 27.84
C LEU A 12 -27.86 5.91 27.93
N GLY A 13 -27.63 4.62 27.69
CA GLY A 13 -26.31 4.08 27.40
C GLY A 13 -25.81 4.65 26.08
N VAL A 14 -24.99 5.71 26.15
CA VAL A 14 -24.21 6.22 25.03
C VAL A 14 -23.21 5.12 24.64
N SER A 15 -23.63 4.25 23.73
CA SER A 15 -22.74 3.35 23.02
C SER A 15 -22.06 4.19 21.94
N SER A 16 -20.99 4.90 22.32
CA SER A 16 -20.09 5.49 21.34
C SER A 16 -19.55 4.35 20.49
N PRO A 17 -19.78 4.31 19.16
CA PRO A 17 -19.07 3.36 18.34
C PRO A 17 -17.58 3.63 18.52
N LEU A 18 -16.82 2.60 18.86
CA LEU A 18 -15.37 2.62 18.74
C LEU A 18 -15.07 2.83 17.26
N VAL A 19 -14.97 4.09 16.85
CA VAL A 19 -14.41 4.47 15.56
C VAL A 19 -12.96 4.01 15.63
N HIS A 20 -12.68 2.83 15.09
CA HIS A 20 -11.31 2.46 14.75
C HIS A 20 -10.84 3.54 13.78
N ALA A 21 -9.89 4.36 14.21
CA ALA A 21 -9.26 5.34 13.34
C ALA A 21 -8.60 4.56 12.20
N GLN A 22 -9.28 4.53 11.07
CA GLN A 22 -8.84 3.77 9.91
C GLN A 22 -7.59 4.46 9.35
N MET A 23 -6.46 3.75 9.40
CA MET A 23 -5.15 4.32 9.04
C MET A 23 -5.02 4.61 7.54
N LEU A 24 -5.82 3.95 6.69
CA LEU A 24 -5.78 4.08 5.23
C LEU A 24 -7.18 4.02 4.61
N GLN A 25 -7.46 4.88 3.65
CA GLN A 25 -8.72 4.86 2.90
C GLN A 25 -8.79 3.68 1.91
N PRO A 26 -9.96 3.02 1.76
CA PRO A 26 -10.18 2.07 0.67
C PRO A 26 -10.31 2.83 -0.65
N GLY A 27 -10.03 2.15 -1.75
CA GLY A 27 -10.12 2.71 -3.10
C GLY A 27 -8.78 2.75 -3.83
N LEU A 28 -8.66 3.67 -4.76
CA LEU A 28 -7.55 3.77 -5.69
C LEU A 28 -6.36 4.51 -5.07
N TRP A 29 -5.19 3.89 -5.14
CA TRP A 29 -3.91 4.48 -4.71
C TRP A 29 -2.92 4.51 -5.86
N GLU A 30 -2.11 5.56 -5.95
CA GLU A 30 -0.97 5.68 -6.88
C GLU A 30 0.34 5.71 -6.10
N LEU A 31 1.23 4.79 -6.44
CA LEU A 31 2.54 4.61 -5.82
C LEU A 31 3.63 5.13 -6.76
N THR A 32 4.46 6.04 -6.27
CA THR A 32 5.64 6.54 -6.98
C THR A 32 6.91 6.09 -6.26
N THR A 33 7.85 5.53 -7.01
CA THR A 33 9.14 5.06 -6.49
C THR A 33 10.25 6.05 -6.82
N SER A 34 11.15 6.28 -5.87
CA SER A 34 12.30 7.18 -5.99
C SER A 34 13.50 6.65 -5.20
N ASN A 35 14.67 7.26 -5.42
CA ASN A 35 15.91 6.91 -4.72
C ASN A 35 16.23 5.40 -4.77
N MET A 36 15.92 4.76 -5.90
CA MET A 36 16.15 3.34 -6.09
C MET A 36 17.64 3.09 -6.30
N GLN A 37 18.19 2.13 -5.56
CA GLN A 37 19.59 1.75 -5.65
C GLN A 37 19.73 0.23 -5.72
N VAL A 38 20.70 -0.24 -6.51
CA VAL A 38 21.12 -1.64 -6.57
C VAL A 38 22.63 -1.69 -6.41
N ASP A 39 23.10 -2.43 -5.40
CA ASP A 39 24.52 -2.54 -5.05
C ASP A 39 25.22 -1.16 -4.93
N GLY A 40 24.50 -0.19 -4.35
CA GLY A 40 24.95 1.20 -4.16
C GLY A 40 24.92 2.07 -5.41
N LYS A 41 24.48 1.53 -6.56
CA LYS A 41 24.34 2.28 -7.81
C LYS A 41 22.91 2.80 -7.95
N PRO A 42 22.71 4.12 -8.18
CA PRO A 42 21.39 4.66 -8.41
C PRO A 42 20.82 4.12 -9.73
N LEU A 43 19.53 3.78 -9.71
CA LEU A 43 18.75 3.46 -10.89
C LEU A 43 17.90 4.67 -11.31
N PRO A 44 17.47 4.74 -12.58
CA PRO A 44 16.53 5.76 -13.03
C PRO A 44 15.26 5.76 -12.18
N ASP A 45 14.70 6.95 -11.97
CA ASP A 45 13.46 7.09 -11.23
C ASP A 45 12.25 6.53 -12.01
N MET A 46 11.12 6.43 -11.31
CA MET A 46 9.88 5.92 -11.90
C MET A 46 9.43 6.78 -13.09
N GLU A 47 9.63 8.10 -13.05
CA GLU A 47 9.17 9.00 -14.10
C GLU A 47 9.92 8.75 -15.41
N PHE A 48 11.24 8.56 -15.35
CA PHE A 48 12.05 8.16 -16.49
C PHE A 48 11.58 6.81 -17.05
N MET A 49 11.36 5.80 -16.19
CA MET A 49 10.89 4.48 -16.61
C MET A 49 9.51 4.55 -17.29
N LEU A 50 8.58 5.36 -16.75
CA LEU A 50 7.28 5.61 -17.37
C LEU A 50 7.41 6.34 -18.72
N GLY A 51 8.36 7.26 -18.85
CA GLY A 51 8.69 7.89 -20.12
C GLY A 51 9.10 6.87 -21.18
N GLN A 52 9.95 5.91 -20.82
CA GLN A 52 10.33 4.82 -21.73
C GLN A 52 9.14 3.95 -22.14
N LEU A 53 8.25 3.61 -21.19
CA LEU A 53 7.03 2.84 -21.48
C LEU A 53 6.09 3.58 -22.46
N LYS A 54 5.97 4.90 -22.29
CA LYS A 54 5.20 5.76 -23.21
C LYS A 54 5.82 5.83 -24.60
N ASN A 55 7.11 5.54 -24.77
CA ASN A 55 7.76 5.53 -26.08
C ASN A 55 7.68 4.18 -26.80
N LEU A 56 7.14 3.13 -26.16
CA LEU A 56 7.00 1.81 -26.80
C LEU A 56 5.95 1.82 -27.94
N PRO A 57 6.09 0.93 -28.95
CA PRO A 57 5.02 0.66 -29.90
C PRO A 57 3.71 0.29 -29.19
N PRO A 58 2.54 0.69 -29.72
CA PRO A 58 1.25 0.48 -29.05
C PRO A 58 0.98 -0.97 -28.64
N GLU A 59 1.32 -1.93 -29.51
CA GLU A 59 1.15 -3.36 -29.23
C GLU A 59 2.00 -3.83 -28.04
N GLN A 60 3.27 -3.42 -28.01
CA GLN A 60 4.19 -3.78 -26.92
C GLN A 60 3.77 -3.15 -25.60
N ARG A 61 3.31 -1.88 -25.64
CA ARG A 61 2.77 -1.21 -24.46
C ARG A 61 1.53 -1.93 -23.93
N ALA A 62 0.59 -2.27 -24.81
CA ALA A 62 -0.63 -2.98 -24.43
C ALA A 62 -0.33 -4.37 -23.85
N MET A 63 0.65 -5.09 -24.41
CA MET A 63 1.10 -6.36 -23.84
C MET A 63 1.62 -6.17 -22.41
N MET A 64 2.50 -5.20 -22.17
CA MET A 64 3.05 -4.91 -20.84
C MET A 64 1.97 -4.48 -19.84
N GLU A 65 1.09 -3.55 -20.23
CA GLU A 65 -0.04 -3.12 -19.41
C GLU A 65 -0.99 -4.28 -19.09
N GLY A 66 -1.21 -5.18 -20.04
CA GLY A 66 -2.00 -6.40 -19.83
C GLY A 66 -1.37 -7.35 -18.80
N VAL A 67 -0.05 -7.46 -18.76
CA VAL A 67 0.67 -8.24 -17.73
C VAL A 67 0.52 -7.59 -16.36
N LEU A 68 0.69 -6.27 -16.27
CA LEU A 68 0.50 -5.51 -15.03
C LEU A 68 -0.93 -5.61 -14.51
N ALA A 69 -1.92 -5.48 -15.39
CA ALA A 69 -3.34 -5.59 -15.04
C ALA A 69 -3.69 -6.97 -14.47
N LYS A 70 -3.05 -8.05 -14.96
CA LYS A 70 -3.19 -9.40 -14.39
C LYS A 70 -2.63 -9.51 -12.97
N GLN A 71 -1.69 -8.64 -12.59
CA GLN A 71 -1.15 -8.52 -11.24
C GLN A 71 -1.97 -7.53 -10.37
N GLY A 72 -3.11 -7.05 -10.87
CA GLY A 72 -3.99 -6.12 -10.15
C GLY A 72 -3.42 -4.70 -10.03
N VAL A 73 -2.51 -4.32 -10.93
CA VAL A 73 -1.94 -2.98 -10.99
C VAL A 73 -2.07 -2.37 -12.37
N THR A 74 -2.12 -1.04 -12.46
CA THR A 74 -2.13 -0.33 -13.74
C THR A 74 -1.11 0.80 -13.73
N VAL A 75 -0.74 1.27 -14.92
CA VAL A 75 0.15 2.43 -15.03
C VAL A 75 -0.67 3.71 -14.87
N GLY A 76 -0.27 4.52 -13.91
CA GLY A 76 -0.84 5.83 -13.62
C GLY A 76 -0.06 6.96 -14.28
N ALA A 77 -0.37 8.19 -13.84
CA ALA A 77 0.27 9.38 -14.41
C ALA A 77 1.72 9.52 -13.92
N LYS A 78 1.93 9.26 -12.62
CA LYS A 78 3.23 9.42 -11.94
C LYS A 78 3.84 8.10 -11.49
N GLY A 79 3.06 7.03 -11.48
CA GLY A 79 3.49 5.78 -10.86
C GLY A 79 2.57 4.62 -11.20
N VAL A 80 2.53 3.63 -10.31
CA VAL A 80 1.69 2.44 -10.47
C VAL A 80 0.47 2.55 -9.57
N ARG A 81 -0.70 2.24 -10.10
CA ARG A 81 -1.96 2.27 -9.38
C ARG A 81 -2.36 0.90 -8.90
N SER A 82 -2.86 0.84 -7.68
CA SER A 82 -3.46 -0.35 -7.08
C SER A 82 -4.75 0.02 -6.36
N CYS A 83 -5.72 -0.89 -6.40
CA CYS A 83 -6.98 -0.74 -5.68
C CYS A 83 -6.92 -1.53 -4.36
N LEU A 84 -7.26 -0.86 -3.26
CA LEU A 84 -7.34 -1.47 -1.93
C LEU A 84 -8.80 -1.62 -1.49
N THR A 85 -9.18 -2.83 -1.09
CA THR A 85 -10.53 -3.08 -0.54
C THR A 85 -10.64 -2.62 0.91
N PRO A 86 -11.86 -2.41 1.44
CA PRO A 86 -12.09 -2.13 2.86
C PRO A 86 -11.43 -3.14 3.80
N GLU A 87 -11.46 -4.42 3.45
CA GLU A 87 -10.88 -5.49 4.26
C GLU A 87 -9.35 -5.39 4.31
N GLN A 88 -8.72 -4.99 3.20
CA GLN A 88 -7.25 -4.83 3.13
C GLN A 88 -6.76 -3.68 4.00
N VAL A 89 -7.49 -2.56 4.01
CA VAL A 89 -7.12 -1.38 4.81
C VAL A 89 -7.57 -1.46 6.26
N ALA A 90 -8.46 -2.40 6.61
CA ALA A 90 -8.83 -2.71 7.99
C ALA A 90 -7.79 -3.58 8.73
N THR A 91 -6.70 -3.95 8.06
CA THR A 91 -5.65 -4.78 8.65
C THR A 91 -4.69 -3.98 9.53
N ASN A 92 -3.93 -4.70 10.34
CA ASN A 92 -2.82 -4.18 11.11
C ASN A 92 -1.49 -4.21 10.30
N ASP A 93 -1.59 -4.13 8.98
CA ASP A 93 -0.45 -4.21 8.08
C ASP A 93 -0.41 -3.03 7.10
N ILE A 94 0.63 -3.00 6.28
CA ILE A 94 0.80 -2.04 5.18
C ILE A 94 0.35 -2.77 3.91
N PRO A 95 -0.84 -2.47 3.36
CA PRO A 95 -1.48 -3.25 2.29
C PRO A 95 -0.89 -2.99 0.90
N LEU A 96 0.43 -2.88 0.79
CA LEU A 96 1.11 -2.69 -0.49
C LEU A 96 1.46 -4.00 -1.18
N GLN A 97 1.52 -5.11 -0.46
CA GLN A 97 1.89 -6.41 -1.02
C GLN A 97 0.70 -7.10 -1.69
N ASP A 98 0.97 -7.82 -2.77
CA ASP A 98 -0.02 -8.70 -3.39
C ASP A 98 -0.16 -9.96 -2.52
N PRO A 99 -1.37 -10.30 -2.02
CA PRO A 99 -1.58 -11.50 -1.21
C PRO A 99 -1.10 -12.80 -1.88
N LYS A 100 -1.07 -12.85 -3.22
CA LYS A 100 -0.64 -14.02 -4.00
C LYS A 100 0.85 -14.06 -4.32
N SER A 101 1.61 -13.04 -3.93
CA SER A 101 3.04 -12.96 -4.25
C SER A 101 3.93 -13.94 -3.47
N GLY A 102 3.40 -14.57 -2.42
CA GLY A 102 4.19 -15.35 -1.47
C GLY A 102 5.09 -14.48 -0.58
N CYS A 103 4.95 -13.16 -0.64
CA CYS A 103 5.57 -12.25 0.31
C CYS A 103 4.81 -12.27 1.64
N THR A 104 5.57 -12.16 2.71
CA THR A 104 5.09 -11.96 4.08
C THR A 104 5.62 -10.62 4.59
N GLN A 105 4.84 -10.00 5.47
CA GLN A 105 5.22 -8.80 6.18
C GLN A 105 5.00 -9.00 7.68
N LYS A 106 5.88 -8.43 8.49
CA LYS A 106 5.74 -8.38 9.94
C LYS A 106 6.03 -6.96 10.41
N ILE A 107 5.05 -6.31 11.03
CA ILE A 107 5.28 -5.07 11.76
C ILE A 107 6.13 -5.37 13.01
N THR A 108 7.25 -4.69 13.15
CA THR A 108 8.20 -4.88 14.26
C THR A 108 8.09 -3.81 15.33
N ASP A 109 7.65 -2.61 14.96
CA ASP A 109 7.46 -1.49 15.88
C ASP A 109 6.39 -0.52 15.35
N ARG A 110 5.63 0.08 16.26
CA ARG A 110 4.65 1.13 15.95
C ARG A 110 4.81 2.28 16.93
N THR A 111 5.34 3.39 16.42
CA THR A 111 5.54 4.61 17.19
C THR A 111 4.82 5.76 16.49
N GLY A 112 3.65 6.13 17.01
CA GLY A 112 2.80 7.17 16.40
C GLY A 112 2.44 6.83 14.95
N ASN A 113 2.78 7.71 14.03
CA ASN A 113 2.55 7.55 12.60
C ASN A 113 3.71 6.87 11.85
N VAL A 114 4.68 6.29 12.56
CA VAL A 114 5.83 5.58 11.98
C VAL A 114 5.75 4.10 12.35
N TRP A 115 5.69 3.24 11.33
CA TRP A 115 5.64 1.78 11.49
C TRP A 115 6.89 1.16 10.89
N LYS A 116 7.64 0.40 11.67
CA LYS A 116 8.77 -0.39 11.17
C LYS A 116 8.31 -1.79 10.85
N PHE A 117 8.84 -2.37 9.78
CA PHE A 117 8.45 -3.70 9.34
C PHE A 117 9.63 -4.46 8.75
N GLN A 118 9.47 -5.77 8.73
CA GLN A 118 10.31 -6.70 7.98
C GLN A 118 9.44 -7.39 6.92
N PHE A 119 10.05 -7.72 5.79
CA PHE A 119 9.38 -8.48 4.74
C PHE A 119 10.25 -9.64 4.27
N SER A 120 9.61 -10.72 3.83
CA SER A 120 10.26 -11.88 3.24
C SER A 120 9.42 -12.41 2.09
N CYS A 121 10.03 -12.54 0.93
CA CYS A 121 9.47 -13.01 -0.34
C CYS A 121 10.36 -14.13 -0.89
N PRO A 122 9.88 -14.96 -1.84
CA PRO A 122 10.65 -16.10 -2.34
C PRO A 122 12.05 -15.77 -2.88
N LYS A 123 12.24 -14.55 -3.40
CA LYS A 123 13.52 -14.06 -3.94
C LYS A 123 13.96 -12.72 -3.37
N ALA A 124 13.37 -12.26 -2.27
CA ALA A 124 13.73 -10.97 -1.67
C ALA A 124 13.41 -10.93 -0.19
N GLN A 125 14.20 -10.21 0.60
CA GLN A 125 13.92 -10.01 2.02
C GLN A 125 14.51 -8.69 2.48
N GLY A 126 13.99 -8.12 3.56
CA GLY A 126 14.54 -6.89 4.09
C GLY A 126 13.70 -6.27 5.20
N SER A 127 13.95 -4.99 5.40
CA SER A 127 13.25 -4.16 6.37
C SER A 127 12.87 -2.83 5.77
N GLY A 128 11.96 -2.15 6.44
CA GLY A 128 11.61 -0.79 6.08
C GLY A 128 10.86 -0.08 7.18
N GLN A 129 10.53 1.16 6.87
CA GLN A 129 9.63 1.98 7.66
C GLN A 129 8.59 2.61 6.77
N ALA A 130 7.36 2.67 7.25
CA ALA A 130 6.29 3.48 6.71
C ALA A 130 6.07 4.70 7.61
N THR A 131 5.81 5.85 7.00
CA THR A 131 5.42 7.07 7.69
C THR A 131 4.08 7.52 7.10
N PHE A 132 3.03 7.45 7.92
CA PHE A 132 1.68 7.82 7.54
C PHE A 132 1.51 9.33 7.73
N LEU A 133 1.32 10.06 6.64
CA LEU A 133 1.13 11.51 6.65
C LEU A 133 -0.35 11.84 6.86
N SER A 134 -1.23 10.99 6.33
CA SER A 134 -2.68 10.99 6.57
C SER A 134 -3.25 9.62 6.22
N ASP A 135 -4.57 9.47 6.32
CA ASP A 135 -5.31 8.32 5.81
C ASP A 135 -5.30 8.21 4.26
N ARG A 136 -4.80 9.25 3.57
CA ARG A 136 -4.74 9.38 2.11
C ARG A 136 -3.32 9.49 1.56
N GLU A 137 -2.31 9.50 2.42
CA GLU A 137 -0.93 9.62 1.99
C GLU A 137 0.03 9.00 2.99
N PHE A 138 0.96 8.20 2.50
CA PHE A 138 2.09 7.71 3.29
C PHE A 138 3.33 7.50 2.43
N THR A 139 4.48 7.44 3.08
CA THR A 139 5.76 7.14 2.45
C THR A 139 6.37 5.88 3.04
N THR A 140 7.14 5.14 2.25
CA THR A 140 7.97 4.04 2.76
C THR A 140 9.42 4.23 2.36
N GLN A 141 10.31 3.70 3.18
CA GLN A 141 11.72 3.54 2.88
C GLN A 141 12.04 2.07 3.16
N VAL A 142 12.62 1.38 2.18
CA VAL A 142 12.96 -0.04 2.30
C VAL A 142 14.40 -0.28 1.89
N ASN A 143 15.01 -1.25 2.57
CA ASN A 143 16.34 -1.76 2.25
C ASN A 143 16.31 -3.29 2.41
N GLY A 144 17.04 -4.00 1.57
CA GLY A 144 17.02 -5.45 1.61
C GLY A 144 17.92 -6.09 0.58
N THR A 145 17.74 -7.39 0.43
CA THR A 145 18.39 -8.18 -0.59
C THR A 145 17.37 -8.80 -1.52
N PHE A 146 17.75 -8.99 -2.77
CA PHE A 146 16.93 -9.69 -3.76
C PHE A 146 17.80 -10.54 -4.68
N ASN A 147 17.21 -11.54 -5.31
CA ASN A 147 17.88 -12.43 -6.25
C ASN A 147 17.09 -12.47 -7.56
N ALA A 148 17.37 -11.55 -8.47
CA ALA A 148 16.72 -11.49 -9.78
C ALA A 148 17.41 -12.40 -10.82
N SER A 149 18.74 -12.55 -10.74
CA SER A 149 19.58 -13.14 -11.80
C SER A 149 20.38 -14.37 -11.35
N GLY A 150 20.02 -14.99 -10.22
CA GLY A 150 20.80 -16.06 -9.58
C GLY A 150 21.85 -15.53 -8.59
N VAL A 151 22.19 -14.25 -8.67
CA VAL A 151 23.10 -13.55 -7.75
C VAL A 151 22.29 -12.71 -6.77
N GLN A 152 22.67 -12.78 -5.50
CA GLN A 152 22.10 -11.94 -4.45
C GLN A 152 22.64 -10.52 -4.57
N GLN A 153 21.74 -9.55 -4.64
CA GLN A 153 22.03 -8.13 -4.74
C GLN A 153 21.41 -7.37 -3.57
N GLN A 154 22.01 -6.24 -3.21
CA GLN A 154 21.43 -5.31 -2.24
C GLN A 154 20.59 -4.26 -2.96
N GLY A 155 19.43 -3.95 -2.40
CA GLY A 155 18.52 -2.95 -2.95
C GLY A 155 17.97 -2.02 -1.88
N SER A 156 17.69 -0.79 -2.28
CA SER A 156 16.91 0.16 -1.49
C SER A 156 16.03 1.02 -2.39
N MET A 157 14.92 1.52 -1.84
CA MET A 157 14.06 2.48 -2.52
C MET A 157 13.16 3.22 -1.54
N ASN A 158 12.67 4.38 -1.98
CA ASN A 158 11.62 5.13 -1.32
C ASN A 158 10.33 5.05 -2.15
N THR A 159 9.19 4.89 -1.49
CA THR A 159 7.87 4.95 -2.14
C THR A 159 7.03 6.05 -1.53
N ARG A 160 6.27 6.77 -2.35
CA ARG A 160 5.18 7.64 -1.91
C ARG A 160 3.87 7.09 -2.47
N ALA A 161 2.90 6.85 -1.59
CA ALA A 161 1.57 6.37 -1.95
C ALA A 161 0.54 7.46 -1.68
N VAL A 162 -0.28 7.78 -2.68
CA VAL A 162 -1.32 8.81 -2.61
C VAL A 162 -2.66 8.21 -3.00
N TRP A 163 -3.69 8.45 -2.19
CA TRP A 163 -5.06 8.06 -2.47
C TRP A 163 -5.68 9.00 -3.51
N LEU A 164 -6.33 8.41 -4.52
CA LEU A 164 -6.91 9.12 -5.66
C LEU A 164 -8.44 9.19 -5.61
N GLY A 165 -9.10 8.30 -4.86
CA GLY A 165 -10.55 8.24 -4.82
C GLY A 165 -11.07 6.88 -4.41
N ASN A 166 -12.38 6.80 -4.09
CA ASN A 166 -13.06 5.55 -3.77
C ASN A 166 -13.24 4.65 -5.01
N ASP A 167 -13.29 5.25 -6.20
CA ASP A 167 -13.48 4.53 -7.45
C ASP A 167 -12.15 3.98 -7.99
N CYS A 168 -12.08 2.66 -8.12
CA CYS A 168 -10.93 1.96 -8.67
C CYS A 168 -10.93 1.88 -10.20
N GLY A 169 -12.02 2.28 -10.86
CA GLY A 169 -12.16 2.20 -12.31
C GLY A 169 -11.88 0.79 -12.82
N SER A 170 -10.91 0.67 -13.74
CA SER A 170 -10.50 -0.62 -14.32
C SER A 170 -9.48 -1.41 -13.48
N VAL A 171 -9.01 -0.87 -12.35
CA VAL A 171 -8.01 -1.51 -11.51
C VAL A 171 -8.68 -2.53 -10.60
N LYS A 172 -8.49 -3.82 -10.89
CA LYS A 172 -9.04 -4.89 -10.05
C LYS A 172 -8.34 -4.91 -8.70
N PRO A 173 -9.08 -4.97 -7.58
CA PRO A 173 -8.47 -5.18 -6.27
C PRO A 173 -7.64 -6.46 -6.25
N ARG A 174 -6.50 -6.41 -5.57
CA ARG A 174 -5.63 -7.57 -5.39
C ARG A 174 -6.20 -8.45 -4.29
N SER A 175 -6.84 -9.55 -4.66
CA SER A 175 -7.35 -10.59 -3.76
C SER A 175 -6.37 -11.75 -3.64
#